data_AF-A0A415S427-F1
#
_entry.id   AF-A0A415S427-F1
#
_cell.length_a   1.000
_cell.length_b   1.000
_cell.length_c   1.000
_cell.angle_alpha   90.00
_cell.angle_beta   90.00
_cell.angle_gamma   90.00
#
_symmetry.space_group_name_H-M   'P 1'
#
loop_
_entity.id
_entity.type
_entity.pdbx_description
1 polymer ?
#
loop_
_entity_poly.entity_id
_entity_poly.type
_entity_poly.pdbx_seq_one_letter_code
_entity_poly.pdbx_strand_id
1 'polypeptide(L)' 'ALKMKNKFVIVCLIIVYDDELAEALKRLSEKKRNNVLMYYFLEMSDTEIADVMNYTRGAVFKHRHRALEAMKEILKEMN' A
#
# COMPACT_ATOMS: atom_id res chain seq x y z
N ALA A 1 -22.47 -1.14 17.56
CA ALA A 1 -21.78 -2.19 16.78
C ALA A 1 -20.70 -1.53 15.94
N LEU A 2 -19.42 -1.76 16.27
CA LEU A 2 -18.27 -1.19 15.56
C LEU A 2 -18.24 -1.71 14.12
N LYS A 3 -18.40 -0.82 13.14
CA LYS A 3 -18.24 -1.16 11.72
C LYS A 3 -16.74 -1.35 11.45
N MET A 4 -16.30 -2.60 11.41
CA MET A 4 -14.98 -3.00 10.94
C MET A 4 -14.83 -2.63 9.45
N LYS A 5 -14.25 -1.47 9.15
CA LYS A 5 -14.12 -0.96 7.76
C LYS A 5 -12.75 -1.20 7.11
N ASN A 6 -11.76 -1.73 7.82
CA ASN A 6 -10.37 -1.71 7.35
C ASN A 6 -9.74 -3.11 7.42
N LYS A 7 -10.20 -4.03 6.57
CA LYS A 7 -9.59 -5.36 6.39
C LYS A 7 -9.12 -5.49 4.94
N PHE A 8 -7.84 -5.24 4.67
CA PHE A 8 -7.22 -5.54 3.38
C PHE A 8 -6.43 -6.84 3.52
N VAL A 9 -6.75 -7.83 2.68
CA VAL A 9 -6.17 -9.19 2.75
C VAL A 9 -5.22 -9.37 1.59
N ILE A 10 -3.93 -9.41 1.89
CA ILE A 10 -2.90 -10.03 1.03
C ILE A 10 -2.10 -10.93 1.95
N VAL A 11 -2.60 -12.15 2.12
CA VAL A 11 -2.03 -13.26 2.93
C VAL A 11 -1.91 -12.99 4.45
N CYS A 12 -1.78 -11.75 4.90
CA CYS A 12 -1.76 -11.31 6.29
C CYS A 12 -2.76 -10.15 6.51
N LEU A 13 -3.30 -10.05 7.73
CA LEU A 13 -4.19 -8.98 8.15
C LEU A 13 -3.37 -7.76 8.59
N ILE A 14 -3.40 -6.67 7.81
CA ILE A 14 -2.78 -5.40 8.20
C ILE A 14 -3.87 -4.46 8.74
N ILE A 15 -3.72 -4.02 9.99
CA ILE A 15 -4.62 -3.06 10.65
C ILE A 15 -3.88 -1.74 10.80
N VAL A 16 -4.41 -0.70 10.14
CA VAL A 16 -3.91 0.69 10.26
C VAL A 16 -4.89 1.44 11.14
N TYR A 17 -4.41 1.93 12.29
CA TYR A 17 -5.21 2.67 13.28
C TYR A 17 -5.32 4.16 12.99
N ASP A 18 -4.34 4.71 12.27
CA ASP A 18 -4.38 6.11 11.86
C ASP A 18 -5.39 6.28 10.73
N ASP A 19 -6.43 7.09 10.98
CA ASP A 19 -7.56 7.25 10.06
C ASP A 19 -7.14 7.95 8.76
N GLU A 20 -6.24 8.93 8.84
CA GLU A 20 -5.75 9.70 7.68
C GLU A 20 -4.94 8.78 6.75
N LEU A 21 -3.98 8.05 7.31
CA LEU A 21 -3.19 7.07 6.58
C LEU A 21 -4.04 5.94 6.02
N ALA A 22 -5.01 5.43 6.78
CA ALA A 22 -5.90 4.37 6.33
C ALA A 22 -6.75 4.83 5.14
N GLU A 23 -7.24 6.07 5.16
CA GLU A 23 -8.00 6.66 4.06
C GLU A 23 -7.11 6.90 2.83
N ALA A 24 -5.89 7.40 3.01
CA ALA A 24 -4.94 7.56 1.92
C ALA A 24 -4.58 6.23 1.24
N LEU A 25 -4.34 5.18 2.03
CA LEU A 25 -4.09 3.82 1.52
C LEU A 25 -5.30 3.24 0.79
N LYS A 26 -6.53 3.52 1.24
CA LYS A 26 -7.76 3.06 0.56
C LYS A 26 -7.93 3.69 -0.83
N ARG A 27 -7.60 4.98 -0.97
CA ARG A 27 -7.74 5.73 -2.22
C ARG A 27 -6.69 5.34 -3.27
N LEU A 28 -5.58 4.71 -2.87
CA LEU A 28 -4.67 4.12 -3.83
C LEU A 28 -5.31 2.95 -4.60
N SER A 29 -4.92 2.80 -5.86
CA SER A 29 -5.23 1.59 -6.61
C SER A 29 -4.63 0.37 -5.92
N GLU A 30 -5.29 -0.78 -6.05
CA GLU A 30 -4.88 -2.01 -5.39
C GLU A 30 -3.40 -2.35 -5.62
N LYS A 31 -2.93 -2.32 -6.88
CA LYS A 31 -1.51 -2.58 -7.19
C LYS A 31 -0.54 -1.65 -6.46
N LYS A 32 -0.88 -0.36 -6.34
CA LYS A 32 -0.06 0.63 -5.62
C LYS A 32 -0.08 0.37 -4.13
N ARG A 33 -1.28 0.17 -3.55
CA ARG A 33 -1.48 -0.15 -2.14
C ARG A 33 -0.70 -1.41 -1.75
N ASN A 34 -0.80 -2.47 -2.55
CA ASN A 34 -0.17 -3.75 -2.27
C ASN A 34 1.36 -3.64 -2.21
N ASN A 35 1.97 -2.92 -3.16
CA ASN A 35 3.41 -2.70 -3.17
C ASN A 35 3.88 -1.92 -1.93
N VAL A 36 3.17 -0.85 -1.56
CA VAL A 36 3.46 -0.06 -0.35
C VAL A 36 3.32 -0.92 0.92
N LEU A 37 2.22 -1.67 1.04
CA LEU A 37 1.97 -2.52 2.20
C LEU A 37 3.02 -3.62 2.34
N MET A 38 3.36 -4.32 1.25
CA MET A 38 4.39 -5.36 1.29
C MET A 38 5.75 -4.81 1.69
N TYR A 39 6.17 -3.65 1.14
CA TYR A 39 7.48 -3.09 1.41
C TYR A 39 7.60 -2.52 2.84
N TYR A 40 6.65 -1.71 3.28
CA TYR A 40 6.76 -0.98 4.55
C TYR A 40 6.19 -1.71 5.75
N PHE A 41 5.21 -2.60 5.57
CA PHE A 41 4.52 -3.27 6.68
C PHE A 41 4.87 -4.76 6.78
N LEU A 42 5.17 -5.42 5.66
CA LEU A 42 5.61 -6.82 5.66
C LEU A 42 7.13 -6.96 5.52
N GLU A 43 7.86 -5.84 5.45
CA GLU A 43 9.32 -5.79 5.31
C GLU A 43 9.86 -6.60 4.12
N MET A 44 9.03 -6.81 3.09
CA MET A 44 9.43 -7.54 1.89
C MET A 44 10.34 -6.68 1.01
N SER A 45 11.40 -7.30 0.50
CA SER A 45 12.32 -6.67 -0.45
C SER A 45 11.67 -6.49 -1.83
N ASP A 46 12.27 -5.62 -2.65
CA ASP A 46 11.83 -5.44 -4.05
C ASP A 46 11.85 -6.73 -4.87
N THR A 47 12.73 -7.67 -4.52
CA THR A 47 12.84 -8.97 -5.18
C THR A 47 11.68 -9.88 -4.79
N GLU A 48 11.38 -10.01 -3.50
CA GLU A 48 10.27 -10.85 -3.03
C GLU A 48 8.92 -10.31 -3.52
N ILE A 49 8.76 -8.98 -3.55
CA ILE A 49 7.55 -8.35 -4.10
C ILE A 49 7.46 -8.57 -5.62
N ALA A 50 8.58 -8.54 -6.33
CA ALA A 50 8.62 -8.80 -7.77
C ALA A 50 8.14 -10.22 -8.08
N ASP A 51 8.55 -11.20 -7.29
CA ASP A 51 8.11 -12.58 -7.40
C ASP A 51 6.60 -12.72 -7.11
N VAL A 52 6.10 -12.11 -6.03
CA VAL A 52 4.67 -12.17 -5.66
C VAL A 52 3.77 -11.46 -6.67
N MET A 53 4.19 -10.32 -7.21
CA MET A 53 3.38 -9.53 -8.13
C MET A 53 3.62 -9.87 -9.61
N ASN A 54 4.53 -10.80 -9.91
CA ASN A 54 4.99 -11.13 -11.25
C ASN A 54 5.45 -9.89 -12.05
N TYR A 55 6.33 -9.11 -11.42
CA TYR A 55 6.96 -7.92 -12.00
C TYR A 55 8.49 -8.05 -11.99
N THR A 56 9.19 -7.14 -12.66
CA THR A 56 10.64 -7.00 -12.46
C THR A 56 10.92 -6.19 -11.20
N ARG A 57 12.06 -6.44 -10.53
CA ARG A 57 12.53 -5.65 -9.38
C ARG A 57 12.50 -4.13 -9.66
N GLY A 58 12.95 -3.72 -10.85
CA GLY A 58 12.94 -2.32 -11.25
C GLY A 58 11.54 -1.74 -11.45
N ALA A 59 10.58 -2.54 -11.92
CA ALA A 59 9.18 -2.13 -12.01
C ALA A 59 8.58 -1.95 -10.62
N VAL A 60 8.85 -2.86 -9.68
CA VAL A 60 8.41 -2.76 -8.28
C VAL A 60 8.88 -1.46 -7.64
N PHE A 61 10.17 -1.12 -7.76
CA PHE A 61 10.71 0.15 -7.24
C PHE A 61 9.99 1.37 -7.83
N LYS A 62 9.83 1.42 -9.17
CA LYS A 62 9.14 2.53 -9.85
C LYS A 62 7.67 2.61 -9.45
N HIS A 63 6.99 1.48 -9.28
CA HIS A 63 5.60 1.43 -8.86
C HIS A 63 5.43 1.91 -7.41
N ARG A 64 6.33 1.54 -6.50
CA ARG A 64 6.32 2.05 -5.12
C ARG A 64 6.51 3.55 -5.09
N HIS A 65 7.48 4.08 -5.84
CA HIS A 65 7.71 5.52 -5.90
C HIS A 65 6.45 6.27 -6.39
N ARG A 66 5.82 5.79 -7.47
CA ARG A 66 4.55 6.35 -7.97
C ARG A 66 3.37 6.18 -7.01
N ALA A 67 3.39 5.14 -6.18
CA ALA A 67 2.39 4.95 -5.13
C ALA A 67 2.55 6.00 -4.03
N LEU A 68 3.78 6.25 -3.58
CA LEU A 68 4.08 7.27 -2.57
C LEU A 68 3.76 8.68 -3.06
N GLU A 69 4.10 9.02 -4.31
CA GLU A 69 3.69 10.32 -4.88
C GLU A 69 2.17 10.46 -4.93
N ALA A 70 1.45 9.41 -5.31
CA ALA A 70 -0.02 9.44 -5.29
C ALA A 70 -0.57 9.59 -3.85
N MET A 71 0.04 8.94 -2.85
CA MET A 71 -0.36 9.12 -1.45
C MET A 71 -0.14 10.55 -0.97
N LYS A 72 0.98 11.17 -1.34
CA LYS A 72 1.25 12.58 -0.99
C LYS A 72 0.18 13.50 -1.54
N GLU A 73 -0.24 13.33 -2.79
CA GLU A 73 -1.31 14.15 -3.37
C GLU A 73 -2.65 13.89 -2.67
N ILE A 74 -2.99 12.63 -2.39
CA ILE A 74 -4.21 12.29 -1.64
C ILE A 74 -4.23 12.95 -0.25
N LEU A 75 -3.12 12.90 0.49
CA LEU A 75 -3.00 13.50 1.82
C LEU A 75 -3.11 15.04 1.76
N LYS A 76 -2.56 15.67 0.72
CA LYS A 76 -2.74 17.13 0.49
C LYS A 76 -4.20 17.49 0.22
N GLU A 77 -4.92 16.66 -0.54
CA GLU A 77 -6.35 16.88 -0.83
C GLU A 77 -7.26 16.68 0.39
N MET A 78 -6.79 15.95 1.40
CA MET A 78 -7.53 15.69 2.64
C MET A 78 -7.38 16.83 3.67
N ASN A 79 -6.38 17.70 3.51
CA ASN A 79 -6.11 18.88 4.33
C ASN A 79 -6.69 20.16 3.73
#